data_AF-A0A2V5P1Z2-F1
#
_entry.id   AF-A0A2V5P1Z2-F1
#
_cell.length_a   1.000
_cell.length_b   1.000
_cell.length_c   1.000
_cell.angle_alpha   90.00
_cell.angle_beta   90.00
_cell.angle_gamma   90.00
#
_symmetry.space_group_name_H-M   'P 1'
#
loop_
_entity.id
_entity.type
_entity.pdbx_description
1 polymer ?
#
loop_
_entity_poly.entity_id
_entity_poly.type
_entity_poly.pdbx_seq_one_letter_code
_entity_poly.pdbx_strand_id
1 'polypeptide(L)'
;EISDFDGLAKRSPFLAFAMLVAMVSLAGVPFTAGFLGKFYIFYAAVLQRQIMLVVVGVLTVGCGFYYYLKVVRAMYWQSTTNLTKIPVNGLSRLAISALVIATIWLGVYPQPIFDALKR
;
A
#
# COMPACT_ATOMS: atom_id res chain seq x y z
N GLU A 1 11.08 -1.83 14.51
CA GLU A 1 9.90 -1.33 15.27
C GLU A 1 9.19 -0.21 14.49
N ILE A 2 7.96 0.17 14.84
CA ILE A 2 7.29 1.32 14.17
C ILE A 2 8.07 2.63 14.40
N SER A 3 8.76 2.73 15.54
CA SER A 3 9.68 3.82 15.89
C SER A 3 10.82 4.03 14.88
N ASP A 4 11.22 2.99 14.13
CA ASP A 4 12.27 3.14 13.11
C ASP A 4 11.82 4.01 11.92
N PHE A 5 10.51 4.10 11.71
CA PHE A 5 9.90 4.95 10.69
C PHE A 5 9.72 6.39 11.17
N ASP A 6 10.02 6.71 12.43
CA ASP A 6 9.78 8.04 12.98
C ASP A 6 10.58 9.11 12.23
N GLY A 7 9.87 10.11 11.72
CA GLY A 7 10.45 11.22 10.97
C GLY A 7 11.13 10.81 9.66
N LEU A 8 10.77 9.65 9.08
CA LEU A 8 11.33 9.17 7.80
C LEU A 8 11.17 10.21 6.69
N ALA A 9 10.06 10.97 6.67
CA ALA A 9 9.85 12.03 5.68
C ALA A 9 10.93 13.12 5.72
N LYS A 10 11.49 13.40 6.91
CA LYS A 10 12.59 14.36 7.08
C LYS A 10 13.95 13.76 6.69
N ARG A 11 14.16 12.47 6.91
CA ARG A 11 15.42 11.77 6.57
C ARG A 11 15.55 11.48 5.07
N SER A 12 14.48 10.99 4.47
CA SER A 12 14.41 10.63 3.05
C SER A 12 12.96 10.74 2.54
N PRO A 13 12.59 11.90 1.95
CA PRO A 13 11.22 12.12 1.48
C PRO A 13 10.81 11.13 0.37
N PHE A 14 11.78 10.67 -0.44
CA PHE A 14 11.52 9.66 -1.47
C PHE A 14 11.07 8.32 -0.88
N LEU A 15 11.77 7.82 0.16
CA LEU A 15 11.39 6.56 0.81
C LEU A 15 10.07 6.70 1.54
N ALA A 16 9.84 7.83 2.23
CA ALA A 16 8.59 8.10 2.91
C ALA A 16 7.39 8.12 1.95
N PHE A 17 7.57 8.68 0.74
CA PHE A 17 6.54 8.67 -0.29
C PHE A 17 6.28 7.26 -0.83
N ALA A 18 7.33 6.52 -1.18
CA ALA A 18 7.18 5.16 -1.67
C ALA A 18 6.49 4.24 -0.64
N MET A 19 6.89 4.36 0.63
CA MET A 19 6.30 3.62 1.73
C MET A 19 4.84 4.04 1.99
N LEU A 20 4.51 5.34 1.86
CA LEU A 20 3.13 5.81 1.90
C LEU A 20 2.29 5.15 0.81
N VAL A 21 2.75 5.14 -0.45
CA VAL A 21 2.01 4.51 -1.54
C VAL A 21 1.82 3.01 -1.27
N ALA A 22 2.85 2.33 -0.76
CA ALA A 22 2.75 0.92 -0.38
C ALA A 22 1.72 0.69 0.74
N MET A 23 1.73 1.50 1.79
CA MET A 23 0.78 1.41 2.91
C MET A 23 -0.65 1.72 2.47
N VAL A 24 -0.83 2.71 1.60
CA VAL A 24 -2.13 3.10 1.01
C VAL A 24 -2.65 2.00 0.09
N SER A 25 -1.77 1.35 -0.67
CA SER A 25 -2.13 0.18 -1.50
C SER A 25 -2.53 -1.01 -0.65
N LEU A 26 -1.78 -1.31 0.40
CA LEU A 26 -2.08 -2.41 1.33
C LEU A 26 -3.36 -2.16 2.13
N ALA A 27 -3.62 -0.90 2.50
CA ALA A 27 -4.89 -0.46 3.08
C ALA A 27 -6.06 -0.71 2.13
N GLY A 28 -5.84 -0.60 0.82
CA GLY A 28 -6.88 -0.74 -0.20
C GLY A 28 -7.61 0.57 -0.43
N VAL A 29 -6.86 1.68 -0.53
CA VAL A 29 -7.43 2.97 -0.95
C VAL A 29 -7.72 2.94 -2.45
N PRO A 30 -8.81 3.58 -2.93
CA PRO A 30 -9.12 3.66 -4.35
C PRO A 30 -7.92 4.11 -5.20
N PHE A 31 -7.86 3.66 -6.45
CA PHE A 31 -6.75 3.89 -7.40
C PHE A 31 -5.43 3.14 -7.09
N THR A 32 -5.45 2.18 -6.17
CA THR A 32 -4.31 1.28 -5.93
C THR A 32 -4.61 -0.15 -6.36
N ALA A 33 -3.59 -0.87 -6.81
CA ALA A 33 -3.73 -2.29 -7.16
C ALA A 33 -4.29 -3.12 -5.99
N GLY A 34 -3.93 -2.79 -4.74
CA GLY A 34 -4.42 -3.49 -3.55
C GLY A 34 -5.92 -3.31 -3.28
N PHE A 35 -6.52 -2.17 -3.67
CA PHE A 35 -7.98 -2.00 -3.61
C PHE A 35 -8.68 -2.92 -4.59
N LEU A 36 -8.24 -2.95 -5.85
CA LEU A 36 -8.86 -3.78 -6.87
C LEU A 36 -8.81 -5.26 -6.49
N GLY A 37 -7.67 -5.75 -5.99
CA GLY A 37 -7.55 -7.13 -5.52
C GLY A 37 -8.62 -7.50 -4.47
N LYS A 38 -8.77 -6.68 -3.43
CA LYS A 38 -9.80 -6.89 -2.40
C LYS A 38 -11.21 -6.76 -2.94
N PHE A 39 -11.45 -5.76 -3.79
CA PHE A 39 -12.74 -5.51 -4.41
C PHE A 39 -13.20 -6.72 -5.25
N TYR A 40 -12.33 -7.29 -6.08
CA TYR A 40 -12.65 -8.47 -6.89
C TYR A 40 -12.90 -9.71 -6.03
N ILE A 41 -12.13 -9.91 -4.95
CA ILE A 41 -12.38 -11.01 -4.00
C ILE A 41 -13.77 -10.86 -3.36
N PHE A 42 -14.13 -9.66 -2.90
CA PHE A 42 -15.46 -9.42 -2.33
C PHE A 42 -16.56 -9.55 -3.36
N TYR A 43 -16.36 -9.05 -4.59
CA TYR A 43 -17.29 -9.18 -5.69
C TYR A 43 -17.57 -10.66 -6.00
N ALA A 44 -16.52 -11.49 -6.11
CA ALA A 44 -16.64 -12.93 -6.33
C ALA A 44 -17.38 -13.64 -5.17
N ALA A 45 -17.08 -13.27 -3.92
CA ALA A 45 -17.75 -13.84 -2.75
C ALA A 45 -19.25 -13.46 -2.70
N VAL A 46 -19.61 -12.23 -3.06
CA VAL A 46 -21.01 -11.79 -3.17
C VAL A 46 -21.75 -12.56 -4.27
N LEU A 47 -21.14 -12.78 -5.44
CA LEU A 47 -21.72 -13.58 -6.52
C LEU A 47 -22.02 -15.02 -6.07
N GLN A 48 -21.17 -15.59 -5.22
CA GLN A 48 -21.38 -16.92 -4.63
C GLN A 48 -22.30 -16.91 -3.39
N ARG A 49 -22.96 -15.78 -3.09
CA ARG A 49 -23.82 -15.56 -1.91
C ARG A 49 -23.14 -15.83 -0.56
N GLN A 50 -21.81 -15.73 -0.50
CA GLN A 50 -21.00 -15.94 0.72
C GLN A 50 -20.95 -14.66 1.58
N ILE A 51 -22.11 -14.18 2.03
CA ILE A 51 -22.24 -12.87 2.72
C ILE A 51 -21.43 -12.85 4.03
N MET A 52 -21.39 -13.95 4.78
CA MET A 52 -20.65 -14.02 6.04
C MET A 52 -19.14 -13.77 5.84
N LEU A 53 -18.55 -14.35 4.78
CA LEU A 53 -17.13 -14.15 4.46
C LEU A 53 -16.84 -12.70 4.05
N VAL A 54 -17.77 -12.07 3.32
CA VAL A 54 -17.66 -10.67 2.93
C VAL A 54 -17.63 -9.77 4.16
N VAL A 55 -18.55 -9.98 5.12
CA VAL A 55 -18.61 -9.20 6.36
C VAL A 55 -17.31 -9.34 7.17
N VAL A 56 -16.84 -10.57 7.39
CA VAL A 56 -15.58 -10.81 8.12
C VAL A 56 -14.38 -10.19 7.40
N GLY A 57 -14.35 -10.29 6.06
CA GLY A 57 -13.30 -9.70 5.24
C GLY A 57 -13.27 -8.18 5.33
N VAL A 58 -14.42 -7.51 5.24
CA VAL A 58 -14.53 -6.05 5.37
C VAL A 58 -14.10 -5.60 6.77
N LEU A 59 -14.53 -6.28 7.83
CA LEU A 59 -14.10 -5.98 9.20
C LEU A 59 -12.59 -6.11 9.37
N THR A 60 -11.99 -7.17 8.81
CA THR A 60 -10.55 -7.41 8.90
C THR A 60 -9.76 -6.33 8.15
N VAL A 61 -10.24 -5.91 6.98
CA VAL A 61 -9.65 -4.78 6.23
C VAL A 61 -9.75 -3.48 7.03
N GLY A 62 -10.89 -3.21 7.66
CA GLY A 62 -11.09 -2.05 8.54
C GLY A 62 -10.12 -2.06 9.73
N CYS A 63 -9.95 -3.20 10.40
CA CYS A 63 -8.97 -3.36 11.47
C CYS A 63 -7.53 -3.13 10.99
N GLY A 64 -7.17 -3.67 9.82
CA GLY A 64 -5.84 -3.48 9.21
C GLY A 64 -5.55 -2.02 8.89
N PHE A 65 -6.55 -1.26 8.46
CA PHE A 65 -6.43 0.16 8.11
C PHE A 65 -5.83 0.99 9.24
N TYR A 66 -6.22 0.72 10.49
CA TYR A 66 -5.67 1.38 11.68
C TYR A 66 -4.14 1.20 11.79
N TYR A 67 -3.64 -0.01 11.57
CA TYR A 67 -2.21 -0.30 11.66
C TYR A 67 -1.41 0.38 10.54
N TYR A 68 -1.95 0.45 9.32
CA TYR A 68 -1.27 1.13 8.21
C TYR A 68 -1.18 2.65 8.44
N LEU A 69 -2.26 3.27 8.93
CA LEU A 69 -2.24 4.68 9.30
C LEU A 69 -1.26 4.97 10.44
N LYS A 70 -1.10 4.06 11.39
CA LYS A 70 -0.12 4.21 12.47
C LYS A 70 1.31 4.34 11.93
N VAL A 71 1.66 3.58 10.90
CA VAL A 71 2.98 3.67 10.22
C VAL A 71 3.11 4.98 9.45
N VAL A 72 2.08 5.39 8.71
CA VAL A 72 2.08 6.68 8.00
C VAL A 72 2.24 7.85 8.96
N ARG A 73 1.53 7.81 10.10
CA ARG A 73 1.67 8.81 11.17
C ARG A 73 3.08 8.86 11.75
N ALA A 74 3.71 7.72 11.97
CA ALA A 74 5.10 7.64 12.41
C ALA A 74 6.05 8.37 11.43
N MET A 75 5.89 8.11 10.13
CA MET A 75 6.75 8.69 9.08
C MET A 75 6.69 10.22 8.97
N TYR A 76 5.50 10.80 9.09
CA TYR A 76 5.28 12.23 8.81
C TYR A 76 5.13 13.10 10.06
N TRP A 77 4.54 12.56 11.13
CA TRP A 77 4.14 13.34 12.30
C TRP A 77 5.11 13.22 13.47
N GLN A 78 5.81 12.09 13.60
CA GLN A 78 6.76 11.91 14.69
C GLN A 78 8.08 12.63 14.41
N SER A 79 8.63 13.24 15.45
CA SER A 79 9.94 13.87 15.42
C SER A 79 11.00 12.83 15.74
N THR A 80 12.13 12.90 15.04
CA THR A 80 13.25 12.00 15.27
C THR A 80 14.53 12.77 15.55
N THR A 81 15.28 12.31 16.55
CA THR A 81 16.58 12.88 16.93
C THR A 81 17.69 12.50 15.95
N ASN A 82 17.54 11.35 15.27
CA ASN A 82 18.48 10.89 14.26
C ASN A 82 18.05 11.40 12.89
N LEU A 83 18.80 12.35 12.31
CA LEU A 83 18.57 12.88 10.96
C LEU A 83 19.49 12.24 9.90
N THR A 84 20.08 11.09 10.24
CA THR A 84 20.97 10.35 9.36
C THR A 84 20.27 10.04 8.04
N LYS A 85 20.82 10.55 6.93
CA LYS A 85 20.30 10.25 5.59
C LYS A 85 20.47 8.77 5.32
N ILE A 86 19.40 8.13 4.85
CA ILE A 86 19.44 6.73 4.43
C ILE A 86 19.99 6.71 2.99
N PRO A 87 21.19 6.17 2.74
CA PRO A 87 21.71 6.07 1.39
C PRO A 87 20.85 5.10 0.59
N VAL A 88 20.40 5.54 -0.59
CA VAL A 88 19.61 4.73 -1.51
C VAL A 88 20.45 4.52 -2.75
N ASN A 89 20.80 3.27 -3.05
CA ASN A 89 21.56 2.97 -4.25
C ASN A 89 20.72 3.25 -5.51
N GLY A 90 21.35 3.60 -6.62
CA GLY A 90 20.66 3.99 -7.86
C GLY A 90 19.70 2.92 -8.38
N LEU A 91 20.13 1.65 -8.29
CA LEU A 91 19.31 0.49 -8.65
C LEU A 91 18.06 0.36 -7.77
N SER A 92 18.22 0.51 -6.45
CA SER A 92 17.09 0.45 -5.49
C SER A 92 16.11 1.59 -5.74
N ARG A 93 16.61 2.79 -6.04
CA ARG A 93 15.76 3.94 -6.36
C ARG A 93 14.92 3.68 -7.61
N LEU A 94 15.54 3.14 -8.66
CA LEU A 94 14.86 2.73 -9.88
C LEU A 94 13.80 1.66 -9.59
N ALA A 95 14.16 0.59 -8.90
CA ALA A 95 13.24 -0.50 -8.55
C ALA A 95 12.03 0.00 -7.75
N ILE A 96 12.26 0.81 -6.70
CA ILE A 96 11.20 1.39 -5.88
C ILE A 96 10.29 2.27 -6.73
N SER A 97 10.86 3.15 -7.57
CA SER A 97 10.07 4.02 -8.44
C SER A 97 9.22 3.22 -9.43
N ALA A 98 9.78 2.16 -10.02
CA ALA A 98 9.06 1.28 -10.94
C ALA A 98 7.90 0.57 -10.24
N LEU A 99 8.11 0.07 -9.02
CA LEU A 99 7.05 -0.59 -8.23
C LEU A 99 5.94 0.38 -7.81
N VAL A 100 6.28 1.60 -7.42
CA VAL A 100 5.29 2.65 -7.09
C VAL A 100 4.45 2.98 -8.31
N ILE A 101 5.09 3.19 -9.46
CA ILE A 101 4.40 3.48 -10.74
C ILE A 101 3.50 2.29 -11.11
N ALA A 102 4.02 1.06 -11.06
CA ALA A 102 3.25 -0.14 -11.35
C ALA A 102 2.03 -0.28 -10.43
N THR A 103 2.17 0.00 -9.13
CA THR A 103 1.08 -0.10 -8.16
C THR A 103 -0.07 0.86 -8.47
N ILE A 104 0.25 2.08 -8.89
CA ILE A 104 -0.75 3.10 -9.26
C ILE A 104 -1.32 2.78 -10.63
N TRP A 105 -0.47 2.47 -11.62
CA TRP A 105 -0.89 2.18 -12.99
C TRP A 105 -1.82 0.97 -13.05
N LEU A 106 -1.49 -0.12 -12.36
CA LEU A 106 -2.36 -1.30 -12.26
C LEU A 106 -3.63 -1.02 -11.43
N GLY A 107 -3.57 -0.07 -10.49
CA GLY A 107 -4.73 0.38 -9.73
C GLY A 107 -5.75 1.18 -10.56
N VAL A 108 -5.29 1.89 -11.60
CA VAL A 108 -6.16 2.65 -12.52
C VAL A 108 -6.56 1.81 -13.73
N TYR A 109 -5.63 1.02 -14.26
CA TYR A 109 -5.80 0.21 -15.46
C TYR A 109 -5.47 -1.26 -15.19
N PRO A 110 -6.43 -2.05 -14.66
CA PRO A 110 -6.20 -3.46 -14.33
C PRO A 110 -6.31 -4.43 -15.51
N GLN A 111 -6.73 -3.95 -16.69
CA GLN A 111 -6.86 -4.75 -17.92
C GLN A 111 -5.65 -5.66 -18.22
N PRO A 112 -4.37 -5.21 -18.07
CA PRO A 112 -3.22 -6.05 -18.37
C PRO A 112 -3.14 -7.31 -17.50
N ILE A 113 -3.59 -7.22 -16.24
CA ILE A 113 -3.64 -8.38 -15.34
C ILE A 113 -4.72 -9.36 -15.81
N PHE A 114 -5.89 -8.84 -16.21
CA PHE A 114 -6.97 -9.68 -16.70
C PHE A 114 -6.63 -10.39 -18.00
N ASP A 115 -5.96 -9.70 -18.92
CA ASP A 115 -5.52 -10.29 -20.18
C ASP A 115 -4.45 -11.36 -19.97
N ALA A 116 -3.56 -11.16 -18.99
CA ALA A 116 -2.59 -12.17 -18.58
C ALA A 116 -3.24 -13.40 -17.91
N LEU A 117 -4.31 -13.22 -17.13
CA LEU A 117 -5.04 -14.31 -16.45
C LEU A 117 -5.95 -15.12 -17.38
N LYS A 118 -6.38 -14.55 -18.50
CA LYS A 118 -7.20 -15.24 -19.51
C LYS A 118 -6.38 -16.11 -20.47
N ARG A 119 -5.05 -15.99 -20.43
CA ARG A 119 -4.13 -16.72 -21.29
C ARG A 119 -3.68 -18.02 -20.63
#